data_AF-A0A7C7AR46-F1
#
_entry.id   AF-A0A7C7AR46-F1
#
_cell.length_a   1.000
_cell.length_b   1.000
_cell.length_c   1.000
_cell.angle_alpha   90.00
_cell.angle_beta   90.00
_cell.angle_gamma   90.00
#
_symmetry.space_group_name_H-M   'P 1'
#
loop_
_entity.id
_entity.type
_entity.pdbx_description
1 polymer ?
#
loop_
_entity_poly.entity_id
_entity_poly.type
_entity_poly.pdbx_seq_one_letter_code
_entity_poly.pdbx_strand_id
1 'polypeptide(L)'
;MRRVIFFFLSGFWTAFIFYNSLQPGSESAEISGRFVRLFGVIFDRLGIAYDHGSLSIIVRKAAHIFEFFVLALLLFQLFKDNKYRYLGVAVCGFTVAVI
;
A
#
# COMPACT_ATOMS: atom_id res chain seq x y z
N MET A 1 21.10 16.07 -3.28
CA MET A 1 20.30 15.93 -2.04
C MET A 1 18.92 15.32 -2.29
N ARG A 2 18.07 15.90 -3.15
CA ARG A 2 16.71 15.40 -3.41
C ARG A 2 16.61 13.91 -3.79
N ARG A 3 17.46 13.41 -4.71
CA ARG A 3 17.48 11.97 -5.07
C ARG A 3 17.83 11.05 -3.90
N VAL A 4 18.75 11.47 -3.04
CA VAL A 4 19.16 10.70 -1.85
C VAL A 4 17.99 10.56 -0.89
N ILE A 5 17.22 11.64 -0.69
CA ILE A 5 16.01 11.61 0.15
C ILE A 5 14.99 10.61 -0.40
N PHE A 6 14.68 10.66 -1.70
CA PHE A 6 13.74 9.71 -2.31
C PHE A 6 14.25 8.27 -2.31
N PHE A 7 15.56 8.06 -2.40
CA PHE A 7 16.16 6.74 -2.27
C PHE A 7 15.91 6.15 -0.88
N PHE A 8 16.21 6.90 0.18
CA PHE A 8 15.96 6.46 1.55
C PHE A 8 14.46 6.31 1.86
N LEU A 9 13.61 7.23 1.37
CA LEU A 9 12.15 7.11 1.50
C LEU A 9 11.62 5.85 0.81
N SER A 10 12.05 5.57 -0.42
CA SER A 10 11.66 4.35 -1.13
C SER A 10 12.14 3.10 -0.38
N GLY A 11 13.38 3.07 0.13
CA GLY A 11 13.89 1.94 0.91
C GLY A 11 13.12 1.72 2.22
N PHE A 12 12.85 2.80 2.95
CA PHE A 12 12.02 2.75 4.15
C PHE A 12 10.60 2.25 3.85
N TRP A 13 9.99 2.75 2.77
CA TRP A 13 8.65 2.34 2.37
C TRP A 13 8.59 0.89 1.91
N THR A 14 9.61 0.40 1.21
CA THR A 14 9.76 -1.02 0.90
C THR A 14 9.84 -1.86 2.18
N ALA A 15 10.61 -1.43 3.19
CA ALA A 15 10.66 -2.13 4.48
C ALA A 15 9.30 -2.14 5.19
N PHE A 16 8.54 -1.04 5.09
CA PHE A 16 7.17 -0.97 5.61
C PHE A 16 6.23 -1.95 4.90
N ILE A 17 6.30 -2.08 3.57
CA ILE A 17 5.55 -3.08 2.80
C ILE A 17 5.88 -4.49 3.28
N PHE A 18 7.17 -4.83 3.41
CA PHE A 18 7.58 -6.15 3.89
C PHE A 18 7.10 -6.43 5.31
N TYR A 19 7.20 -5.44 6.20
CA TYR A 19 6.70 -5.56 7.56
C TYR A 19 5.21 -5.91 7.59
N ASN A 20 4.37 -5.21 6.82
CA ASN A 20 2.95 -5.53 6.72
C ASN A 20 2.68 -6.87 6.01
N SER A 21 3.49 -7.23 5.02
CA SER A 21 3.35 -8.50 4.29
C SER A 21 3.74 -9.72 5.14
N LEU A 22 4.63 -9.56 6.12
CA LEU A 22 5.06 -10.62 7.03
C LEU A 22 4.13 -10.79 8.24
N GLN A 23 3.22 -9.84 8.49
CA GLN A 23 2.30 -9.94 9.61
C GLN A 23 1.31 -11.11 9.45
N PRO A 24 1.01 -11.85 10.53
CA PRO A 24 -0.05 -12.84 10.52
C PRO A 24 -1.39 -12.23 10.11
N GLY A 25 -2.20 -12.99 9.38
CA GLY A 25 -3.50 -12.52 8.89
C GLY A 25 -4.45 -12.02 10.00
N SER A 26 -4.29 -12.50 11.24
CA SER A 26 -5.03 -12.04 12.42
C SER A 26 -4.62 -10.64 12.88
N GLU A 27 -3.33 -10.32 12.91
CA GLU A 27 -2.84 -8.98 13.28
C GLU A 27 -3.14 -7.95 12.18
N SER A 28 -2.94 -8.33 10.92
CA SER A 28 -3.32 -7.51 9.76
C SER A 28 -4.83 -7.21 9.74
N ALA A 29 -5.66 -8.18 10.14
CA ALA A 29 -7.11 -8.01 10.25
C ALA A 29 -7.51 -7.08 11.41
N GLU A 30 -6.74 -7.01 12.49
CA GLU A 30 -7.00 -6.09 13.61
C GLU A 30 -6.76 -4.63 13.20
N ILE A 31 -5.62 -4.37 12.54
CA ILE A 31 -5.28 -3.03 12.01
C ILE A 31 -6.32 -2.59 10.98
N SER A 32 -6.62 -3.47 10.02
CA SER A 32 -7.66 -3.24 9.00
C SER A 32 -9.05 -3.09 9.64
N GLY A 33 -9.30 -3.73 10.78
CA GLY A 33 -10.55 -3.70 11.52
C GLY A 33 -10.99 -2.30 11.96
N ARG A 34 -10.05 -1.37 12.22
CA ARG A 34 -10.40 0.03 12.49
C ARG A 34 -11.02 0.71 11.27
N PHE A 35 -10.45 0.47 10.08
CA PHE A 35 -10.99 0.99 8.83
C PHE A 35 -12.31 0.33 8.48
N VAL A 36 -12.43 -0.99 8.66
CA VAL A 36 -13.70 -1.73 8.47
C VAL A 36 -14.82 -1.15 9.34
N ARG A 37 -14.55 -0.83 10.62
CA ARG A 37 -15.53 -0.19 11.51
C ARG A 37 -15.94 1.21 11.03
N LEU A 38 -14.99 2.01 10.56
CA LEU A 38 -15.27 3.34 10.03
C LEU A 38 -16.19 3.27 8.79
N PHE A 39 -15.87 2.37 7.84
CA PHE A 39 -16.69 2.13 6.65
C PHE A 39 -18.05 1.54 7.01
N GLY A 40 -18.12 0.65 8.00
CA GLY A 40 -19.37 0.10 8.51
C GLY A 40 -20.33 1.18 8.99
N VAL A 41 -19.86 2.14 9.80
CA VAL A 41 -20.69 3.27 10.26
C VAL A 41 -21.22 4.11 9.10
N ILE A 42 -20.42 4.31 8.04
CA ILE A 42 -20.84 5.05 6.85
C ILE A 42 -21.92 4.26 6.09
N PHE A 43 -21.72 2.95 5.90
CA PHE A 43 -22.67 2.10 5.19
C PHE A 43 -23.99 1.95 5.94
N ASP A 44 -23.95 1.82 7.27
CA ASP A 44 -25.14 1.81 8.12
C ASP A 44 -25.94 3.11 7.99
N ARG A 45 -25.26 4.26 7.94
CA ARG A 45 -25.92 5.57 7.73
C ARG A 45 -26.51 5.74 6.33
N LEU A 46 -25.96 5.05 5.34
CA LEU A 46 -26.45 5.06 3.96
C LEU A 46 -27.49 3.95 3.69
N GLY A 47 -27.78 3.09 4.67
CA GLY A 47 -28.69 1.95 4.51
C GLY A 47 -28.16 0.86 3.56
N ILE A 48 -26.84 0.80 3.37
CA ILE A 48 -26.21 -0.18 2.48
C ILE A 48 -25.93 -1.45 3.29
N ALA A 49 -26.53 -2.57 2.89
CA ALA A 49 -26.19 -3.87 3.46
C ALA A 49 -24.75 -4.26 3.08
N TYR A 50 -23.96 -4.67 4.07
CA TYR A 50 -22.60 -5.14 3.85
C TYR A 50 -22.29 -6.36 4.71
N ASP A 51 -21.38 -7.19 4.20
CA ASP A 51 -20.79 -8.29 4.95
C ASP A 51 -19.43 -7.86 5.51
N HIS A 52 -19.21 -8.05 6.81
CA HIS A 52 -17.97 -7.68 7.49
C HIS A 52 -16.75 -8.44 6.93
N GLY A 53 -16.92 -9.71 6.53
CA GLY A 53 -15.84 -10.50 5.95
C GLY A 53 -15.37 -9.93 4.61
N SER A 54 -16.32 -9.63 3.73
CA SER A 54 -16.09 -9.05 2.41
C SER A 54 -15.50 -7.64 2.51
N LEU A 55 -16.03 -6.80 3.42
CA LEU A 55 -15.51 -5.46 3.66
C LEU A 55 -14.07 -5.49 4.17
N SER A 56 -13.74 -6.43 5.07
CA SER A 56 -12.36 -6.64 5.54
C SER A 56 -11.40 -7.03 4.42
N ILE A 57 -11.82 -7.93 3.52
CA ILE A 57 -11.00 -8.32 2.36
C ILE A 57 -10.77 -7.13 1.42
N ILE A 58 -11.79 -6.33 1.16
CA ILE A 58 -11.69 -5.13 0.31
C ILE A 58 -10.73 -4.12 0.92
N VAL A 59 -10.92 -3.79 2.20
CA VAL A 59 -10.07 -2.84 2.92
C VAL A 59 -8.61 -3.29 2.90
N ARG A 60 -8.34 -4.58 3.15
CA ARG A 60 -6.98 -5.13 3.11
C ARG A 60 -6.37 -5.07 1.72
N LYS A 61 -7.11 -5.44 0.67
CA LYS A 61 -6.63 -5.33 -0.72
C LYS A 61 -6.38 -3.87 -1.12
N ALA A 62 -7.25 -2.95 -0.70
CA ALA A 62 -7.08 -1.53 -0.94
C ALA A 62 -5.84 -0.97 -0.25
N ALA A 63 -5.58 -1.39 0.99
CA ALA A 63 -4.35 -1.03 1.72
C ALA A 63 -3.10 -1.49 0.96
N HIS A 64 -3.05 -2.74 0.51
CA HIS A 64 -1.93 -3.22 -0.30
C HIS A 64 -1.76 -2.43 -1.61
N ILE A 65 -2.84 -2.18 -2.35
CA ILE A 65 -2.77 -1.36 -3.58
C ILE A 65 -2.22 0.04 -3.27
N PHE A 66 -2.65 0.64 -2.16
CA PHE A 66 -2.18 1.96 -1.73
C PHE A 66 -0.68 1.96 -1.37
N GLU A 67 -0.19 0.91 -0.72
CA GLU A 67 1.25 0.78 -0.41
C GLU A 67 2.12 0.80 -1.68
N PHE A 68 1.75 0.01 -2.70
CA PHE A 68 2.46 -0.01 -3.99
C PHE A 68 2.27 1.29 -4.78
N PHE A 69 1.12 1.95 -4.66
CA PHE A 69 0.89 3.27 -5.26
C PHE A 69 1.85 4.32 -4.68
N VAL A 70 1.99 4.39 -3.36
CA VAL A 70 2.93 5.31 -2.70
C VAL A 70 4.38 4.97 -3.10
N LEU A 71 4.74 3.68 -3.15
CA LEU A 71 6.06 3.27 -3.63
C LEU A 71 6.32 3.75 -5.06
N ALA A 72 5.34 3.62 -5.96
CA ALA A 72 5.45 4.07 -7.34
C ALA A 72 5.67 5.59 -7.43
N LEU A 73 4.99 6.39 -6.61
CA LEU A 73 5.21 7.85 -6.56
C LEU A 73 6.63 8.20 -6.09
N LEU A 74 7.13 7.51 -5.05
CA LEU A 74 8.48 7.72 -4.53
C LEU A 74 9.55 7.34 -5.58
N LEU A 75 9.40 6.20 -6.24
CA LEU A 75 10.30 5.75 -7.31
C LEU A 75 10.23 6.65 -8.54
N PHE A 76 9.03 7.12 -8.92
CA PHE A 76 8.86 8.06 -10.02
C PHE A 76 9.63 9.35 -9.74
N GLN A 77 9.63 9.76 -8.46
CA GLN A 77 10.35 10.94 -8.04
C GLN A 77 11.87 10.70 -7.95
N LEU A 78 12.30 9.51 -7.55
CA LEU A 78 13.70 9.09 -7.55
C LEU A 78 14.30 9.09 -8.97
N PHE A 79 13.56 8.59 -9.95
CA PHE A 79 14.00 8.49 -11.35
C PHE A 79 13.61 9.69 -12.22
N LYS A 80 13.24 10.85 -11.64
CA LYS A 80 12.67 11.99 -12.38
C LYS A 80 13.46 12.40 -13.62
N ASP A 81 14.79 12.44 -13.55
CA ASP A 81 15.67 12.89 -14.64
C ASP A 81 16.35 11.72 -15.39
N ASN A 82 15.85 10.49 -15.21
CA ASN A 82 16.33 9.32 -15.96
C ASN A 82 15.44 9.08 -17.19
N LYS A 83 16.04 8.89 -18.37
CA LYS A 83 15.32 8.53 -19.62
C LYS A 83 14.48 7.25 -19.47
N TYR A 84 14.91 6.34 -18.61
CA TYR A 84 14.23 5.07 -18.33
C TYR A 84 13.32 5.12 -17.10
N ARG A 85 12.80 6.30 -16.73
CA ARG A 85 11.99 6.50 -15.51
C ARG A 85 10.87 5.48 -15.33
N TYR A 86 10.01 5.33 -16.34
CA TYR A 86 8.85 4.42 -16.25
C TYR A 86 9.28 2.96 -16.12
N LEU A 87 10.33 2.56 -16.85
CA LEU A 87 10.89 1.22 -16.76
C LEU A 87 11.51 0.97 -15.37
N GLY A 88 12.25 1.93 -14.83
CA GLY A 88 12.83 1.84 -13.48
C GLY A 88 11.78 1.70 -12.39
N VAL A 89 10.69 2.48 -12.48
CA VAL A 89 9.54 2.34 -11.56
C VAL A 89 8.90 0.96 -11.68
N ALA A 90 8.64 0.49 -12.90
CA ALA A 90 8.00 -0.79 -13.14
C ALA A 90 8.86 -1.97 -12.65
N VAL A 91 10.15 -1.98 -12.96
CA VAL A 91 11.08 -3.03 -12.55
C VAL A 91 11.20 -3.06 -11.03
N CYS A 92 11.50 -1.92 -10.38
CA CYS A 92 11.63 -1.89 -8.92
C CYS A 92 10.32 -2.25 -8.21
N GLY A 93 9.17 -1.75 -8.69
CA GLY A 93 7.87 -2.10 -8.14
C GLY A 93 7.54 -3.58 -8.28
N PHE A 94 7.82 -4.16 -9.46
CA PHE A 94 7.63 -5.59 -9.71
C PHE A 94 8.55 -6.46 -8.84
N THR A 95 9.82 -6.07 -8.70
CA THR A 95 10.76 -6.80 -7.83
C THR A 95 10.28 -6.84 -6.39
N VAL A 96 9.78 -5.71 -5.85
CA VAL A 96 9.22 -5.68 -4.48
C VAL A 96 7.93 -6.50 -4.37
N ALA A 97 7.16 -6.62 -5.45
CA ALA A 97 5.92 -7.40 -5.44
C ALA A 97 6.15 -8.93 -5.53
N VAL A 98 7.31 -9.36 -6.00
CA VAL A 98 7.64 -10.78 -6.22
C VAL A 98 8.46 -11.38 -5.07
N ILE A 99 9.19 -10.55 -4.33
CA ILE A 99 9.95 -10.93 -3.13
C ILE A 99 8.99 -10.94 -1.94
#